data_AF-A0A354DFS7-F1
#
_entry.id   AF-A0A354DFS7-F1
#
_cell.length_a   1.000
_cell.length_b   1.000
_cell.length_c   1.000
_cell.angle_alpha   90.00
_cell.angle_beta   90.00
_cell.angle_gamma   90.00
#
_symmetry.space_group_name_H-M   'P 1'
#
loop_
_entity.id
_entity.type
_entity.pdbx_description
1 polymer ?
#
loop_
_entity_poly.entity_id
_entity_poly.type
_entity_poly.pdbx_seq_one_letter_code
_entity_poly.pdbx_strand_id
1 'polypeptide(L)'
;AVLLDRDTGTVIFEKDAHKPLPPASITKIMTMLLIMEALERGELNLKDMVSTSEYAASMGGSQIFLKPGEEMSVDEMLKGIAI
;
A
#
# COMPACT_ATOMS: atom_id res chain seq x y z
N ALA A 1 -4.07 -18.23 10.49
CA ALA A 1 -2.82 -17.72 11.09
C ALA A 1 -1.65 -18.46 10.47
N VAL A 2 -0.53 -17.78 10.27
CA VAL A 2 0.72 -18.34 9.76
C VAL A 2 1.88 -17.65 10.46
N LEU A 3 2.90 -18.42 10.85
CA LEU A 3 4.17 -17.95 11.36
C LEU A 3 5.27 -18.54 10.48
N LEU A 4 6.09 -17.67 9.92
CA LEU A 4 7.12 -18.03 8.94
C LEU A 4 8.47 -17.49 9.41
N ASP A 5 9.49 -18.34 9.34
CA ASP A 5 10.88 -17.90 9.41
C ASP A 5 11.22 -17.16 8.11
N ARG A 6 11.57 -15.87 8.22
CA ARG A 6 11.78 -15.00 7.06
C ARG A 6 12.92 -15.49 6.17
N ASP A 7 14.02 -15.94 6.76
CA ASP A 7 15.26 -16.20 6.03
C ASP A 7 15.22 -17.54 5.30
N THR A 8 14.59 -18.56 5.91
CA THR A 8 14.48 -19.89 5.33
C THR A 8 13.15 -20.14 4.61
N GLY A 9 12.13 -19.32 4.85
CA GLY A 9 10.76 -19.55 4.37
C GLY A 9 10.03 -20.68 5.11
N THR A 10 10.62 -21.22 6.19
CA THR A 10 10.04 -22.34 6.93
C THR A 10 8.77 -21.91 7.65
N VAL A 11 7.66 -22.63 7.43
CA VAL A 11 6.44 -22.44 8.22
C VAL A 11 6.64 -23.08 9.59
N ILE A 12 6.72 -22.26 10.63
CA ILE A 12 6.86 -22.69 12.03
C ILE A 12 5.49 -23.10 12.59
N PHE A 13 4.42 -22.43 12.14
CA PHE A 13 3.06 -22.70 12.55
C PHE A 13 2.06 -22.23 11.51
N GLU A 14 0.98 -22.98 11.31
CA GLU A 14 -0.16 -22.56 10.50
C GLU A 14 -1.50 -23.08 11.05
N LYS A 15 -2.56 -22.30 10.82
CA LYS A 15 -3.95 -22.65 11.10
C LYS A 15 -4.85 -21.97 10.08
N ASP A 16 -5.58 -22.75 9.28
CA ASP A 16 -6.45 -22.24 8.20
C ASP A 16 -5.73 -21.24 7.27
N ALA A 17 -4.42 -21.41 7.03
CA ALA A 17 -3.60 -20.42 6.33
C ALA A 17 -4.03 -20.18 4.87
N HIS A 18 -4.68 -21.18 4.25
CA HIS A 18 -5.18 -21.11 2.86
C HIS A 18 -6.68 -20.83 2.78
N LYS A 19 -7.35 -20.59 3.90
CA LYS A 19 -8.78 -20.25 3.90
C LYS A 19 -8.97 -18.84 3.32
N PRO A 20 -9.78 -18.67 2.26
CA PRO A 20 -10.06 -17.34 1.73
C PRO A 20 -10.83 -16.50 2.76
N LEU A 21 -10.32 -15.29 3.02
CA LEU A 21 -10.92 -14.33 3.95
C LEU A 21 -10.80 -12.91 3.36
N PRO A 22 -11.73 -11.99 3.66
CA PRO A 22 -11.58 -10.59 3.29
C PRO A 22 -10.31 -10.00 3.93
N PRO A 23 -9.36 -9.46 3.13
CA PRO A 23 -8.08 -8.96 3.65
C PRO A 23 -8.18 -7.62 4.38
N ALA A 24 -9.31 -6.91 4.27
CA ALA A 24 -9.47 -5.54 4.78
C ALA A 24 -8.28 -4.65 4.37
N SER A 25 -7.73 -3.86 5.30
CA SER A 25 -6.59 -2.97 5.02
C SER A 25 -5.29 -3.68 4.65
N ILE A 26 -5.15 -5.00 4.86
CA ILE A 26 -3.96 -5.76 4.42
C ILE A 26 -3.82 -5.72 2.89
N THR A 27 -4.92 -5.46 2.16
CA THR A 27 -4.89 -5.17 0.71
C THR A 27 -3.85 -4.10 0.34
N LYS A 28 -3.62 -3.12 1.21
CA LYS A 28 -2.65 -2.03 0.98
C LYS A 28 -1.21 -2.53 0.82
N ILE A 29 -0.87 -3.72 1.34
CA ILE A 29 0.46 -4.33 1.14
C ILE A 29 0.71 -4.56 -0.36
N MET A 30 -0.29 -5.05 -1.10
CA MET A 30 -0.16 -5.24 -2.55
C MET A 30 -0.01 -3.90 -3.28
N THR A 31 -0.76 -2.87 -2.87
CA THR A 31 -0.62 -1.52 -3.42
C THR A 31 0.79 -0.98 -3.22
N MET A 32 1.35 -1.11 -2.01
CA MET A 32 2.73 -0.67 -1.73
C MET A 32 3.75 -1.48 -2.53
N LEU A 33 3.57 -2.80 -2.66
CA LEU A 33 4.47 -3.63 -3.48
C LEU A 33 4.54 -3.13 -4.93
N LEU A 34 3.39 -2.87 -5.54
CA LEU A 34 3.35 -2.36 -6.92
C LEU A 34 3.99 -0.98 -7.07
N ILE A 35 3.84 -0.09 -6.08
CA ILE A 35 4.52 1.21 -6.06
C ILE A 35 6.04 1.01 -5.99
N MET A 36 6.52 0.12 -5.12
CA MET A 36 7.95 -0.17 -4.99
C MET A 36 8.53 -0.75 -6.29
N GLU A 37 7.82 -1.65 -6.96
CA GLU A 37 8.26 -2.16 -8.27
C GLU A 37 8.33 -1.06 -9.33
N ALA A 38 7.37 -0.13 -9.35
CA ALA A 38 7.38 1.00 -10.28
C ALA A 38 8.56 1.95 -10.02
N LEU A 39 8.89 2.18 -8.74
CA LEU A 39 10.09 2.93 -8.33
C LEU A 39 11.37 2.21 -8.78
N GLU A 40 11.45 0.89 -8.60
CA GLU A 40 12.60 0.08 -9.04
C GLU A 40 12.76 0.06 -10.57
N ARG A 41 11.65 0.02 -11.31
CA ARG A 41 11.63 0.14 -12.78
C ARG A 41 11.92 1.55 -13.29
N GLY A 42 11.98 2.56 -12.41
CA GLY A 42 12.18 3.96 -12.77
C GLY A 42 10.97 4.61 -13.46
N GLU A 43 9.79 4.00 -13.36
CA GLU A 43 8.52 4.53 -13.87
C GLU A 43 7.96 5.63 -12.96
N LEU A 44 8.43 5.68 -11.71
CA LEU A 44 8.07 6.62 -10.66
C LEU A 44 9.32 7.04 -9.89
N ASN A 45 9.30 8.24 -9.33
CA ASN A 45 10.28 8.71 -8.36
C ASN A 45 9.58 9.16 -7.08
N LEU A 46 10.25 8.98 -5.94
CA LEU A 46 9.72 9.41 -4.64
C LEU A 46 9.41 10.91 -4.54
N LYS A 47 10.05 11.73 -5.39
CA LYS A 47 9.88 13.17 -5.45
C LYS A 47 8.83 13.63 -6.46
N ASP A 48 8.24 12.71 -7.23
CA ASP A 48 7.21 13.07 -8.18
C ASP A 48 6.00 13.61 -7.43
N MET A 49 5.47 14.74 -7.91
CA MET A 49 4.25 15.33 -7.37
C MET A 49 3.06 14.70 -8.07
N VAL A 50 2.15 14.13 -7.28
CA VAL A 50 0.94 13.48 -7.78
C VAL A 50 -0.25 14.34 -7.45
N SER A 51 -1.00 14.76 -8.47
CA SER A 51 -2.23 15.54 -8.30
C SER A 51 -3.41 14.65 -7.90
N THR A 52 -4.13 15.08 -6.86
CA THR A 52 -5.28 14.35 -6.32
C THR A 52 -6.49 14.50 -7.24
N SER A 53 -7.05 13.39 -7.71
CA SER A 53 -8.28 13.39 -8.50
C SER A 53 -9.52 13.62 -7.62
N GLU A 54 -10.62 14.08 -8.23
CA GLU A 54 -11.93 14.16 -7.54
C GLU A 54 -12.37 12.81 -6.97
N TYR A 55 -12.11 11.73 -7.70
CA TYR A 55 -12.41 10.38 -7.24
C TYR A 55 -11.63 10.05 -5.97
N ALA A 56 -10.31 10.24 -5.95
CA ALA A 56 -9.48 9.98 -4.78
C ALA A 56 -9.92 10.83 -3.57
N ALA A 57 -10.21 12.12 -3.78
CA ALA A 57 -10.69 13.01 -2.73
C ALA A 57 -12.08 12.62 -2.18
N SER A 58 -12.90 11.90 -2.95
CA SER A 58 -14.23 11.43 -2.52
C SER A 58 -14.21 10.12 -1.71
N MET A 59 -13.08 9.42 -1.68
CA MET A 59 -12.98 8.10 -1.04
C MET A 59 -13.12 8.20 0.49
N GLY A 60 -13.97 7.36 1.09
CA GLY A 60 -14.17 7.28 2.54
C GLY A 60 -13.08 6.50 3.31
N GLY A 61 -13.23 6.39 4.63
CA GLY A 61 -12.33 5.63 5.51
C GLY A 61 -11.30 6.49 6.24
N SER A 62 -10.11 5.95 6.50
CA SER A 62 -8.98 6.76 6.99
C SER A 62 -8.45 7.64 5.86
N GLN A 63 -8.24 8.93 6.13
CA GLN A 63 -7.94 9.93 5.10
C GLN A 63 -6.87 10.91 5.56
N ILE A 64 -6.12 11.43 4.60
CA ILE A 64 -5.20 12.58 4.73
C ILE A 64 -5.83 13.90 4.27
N PHE A 65 -7.10 13.87 3.83
CA PHE A 65 -7.93 15.04 3.49
C PHE A 65 -7.40 15.96 2.37
N LEU A 66 -6.73 15.39 1.36
CA LEU A 66 -6.32 16.11 0.15
C LEU A 66 -7.54 16.60 -0.66
N LYS A 67 -7.45 17.82 -1.17
CA LYS A 67 -8.47 18.41 -2.05
C LYS A 67 -8.20 18.04 -3.53
N PRO A 68 -9.23 18.03 -4.40
CA PRO A 68 -9.01 17.87 -5.83
C PRO A 68 -8.02 18.89 -6.38
N GLY A 69 -7.04 18.43 -7.15
CA GLY A 69 -5.95 19.23 -7.71
C GLY A 69 -4.78 19.47 -6.75
N GLU A 70 -4.93 19.21 -5.44
CA GLU A 70 -3.83 19.30 -4.48
C GLU A 70 -2.77 18.23 -4.79
N GLU A 71 -1.51 18.63 -4.77
CA GLU A 71 -0.39 17.75 -5.06
C GLU A 71 0.32 17.33 -3.78
N MET A 72 0.73 16.07 -3.74
CA MET A 72 1.56 15.52 -2.67
C MET A 72 2.63 14.63 -3.31
N SER A 73 3.81 14.57 -2.69
CA SER A 73 4.89 13.73 -3.22
C SER A 73 4.55 12.24 -3.08
N VAL A 74 5.09 11.41 -3.96
CA VAL A 74 4.96 9.94 -3.88
C VAL A 74 5.43 9.41 -2.51
N ASP A 75 6.51 9.95 -1.96
CA ASP A 75 7.01 9.61 -0.63
C ASP A 75 5.99 9.87 0.50
N GLU A 76 5.34 11.04 0.47
CA GLU A 76 4.32 11.40 1.46
C GLU A 76 3.04 10.56 1.29
N MET A 77 2.60 10.35 0.05
CA MET A 77 1.44 9.49 -0.23
C MET A 77 1.69 8.04 0.23
N LEU A 78 2.89 7.51 0.00
CA LEU A 78 3.27 6.17 0.43
C LEU A 78 3.26 6.03 1.96
N LYS A 79 3.72 7.05 2.69
CA LYS A 79 3.61 7.10 4.16
C LYS A 79 2.15 7.13 4.61
N GLY A 80 1.29 7.89 3.92
CA GLY A 80 -0.15 7.92 4.21
C GLY A 80 -0.88 6.60 3.95
N ILE A 81 -0.33 5.71 3.12
CA ILE A 81 -0.86 4.34 2.94
C ILE A 81 -0.43 3.43 4.10
N ALA A 82 0.78 3.63 4.61
CA ALA A 82 1.41 2.76 5.61
C ALA A 82 1.04 3.10 7.07
N ILE A 83 0.72 4.37 7.36
CA ILE A 83 0.44 4.92 8.70
C ILE A 83 -1.05 5.20 8.84
#